data_AF-A0AAX2UNL8-F1
#
_entry.id   AF-A0AAX2UNL8-F1
#
_cell.length_a   1.000
_cell.length_b   1.000
_cell.length_c   1.000
_cell.angle_alpha   90.00
_cell.angle_beta   90.00
_cell.angle_gamma   90.00
#
_symmetry.space_group_name_H-M   'P 1'
#
loop_
_entity.id
_entity.type
_entity.pdbx_description
1 polymer ?
#
loop_
_entity_poly.entity_id
_entity_poly.type
_entity_poly.pdbx_seq_one_letter_code
_entity_poly.pdbx_strand_id
1 'polypeptide(L)' 'MSETVEALAELQARLADAELALRKMVSAHDSIFSQCCSNPIYNAWGRQVDVSEFNEAYLMASHFLKGEDAHDL' A
#
# COMPACT_ATOMS: atom_id res chain seq x y z
N MET A 1 4.15 -23.70 26.85
CA MET A 1 3.41 -23.39 25.62
C MET A 1 4.27 -23.92 24.48
N SER A 2 3.72 -24.63 23.50
CA SER A 2 4.52 -25.27 22.43
C SER A 2 5.21 -24.21 21.57
N GLU A 3 6.44 -24.43 21.11
CA GLU A 3 7.18 -23.55 20.19
C GLU A 3 6.34 -23.14 18.96
N THR A 4 5.46 -24.04 18.50
CA THR A 4 4.51 -23.79 17.40
C THR A 4 3.50 -22.68 17.69
N VAL A 5 3.09 -22.51 18.95
CA VAL A 5 2.12 -21.47 19.36
C VAL A 5 2.80 -20.10 19.38
N GLU A 6 4.06 -20.04 19.80
CA GLU A 6 4.86 -18.81 19.79
C GLU A 6 5.16 -18.34 18.36
N ALA A 7 5.54 -19.27 17.47
CA ALA A 7 5.75 -18.96 16.06
C ALA A 7 4.46 -18.46 15.35
N LEU A 8 3.30 -19.03 15.70
CA LEU A 8 2.02 -18.58 15.17
C LEU A 8 1.69 -17.15 15.63
N ALA A 9 1.92 -16.83 16.90
CA ALA A 9 1.69 -15.50 17.45
C ALA A 9 2.60 -14.45 16.78
N GLU A 10 3.86 -14.79 16.53
CA GLU A 10 4.80 -13.91 15.82
C GLU A 10 4.36 -13.65 14.38
N LEU A 11 3.92 -14.69 13.65
CA LEU A 11 3.39 -14.54 12.30
C LEU A 11 2.13 -13.66 12.26
N GLN A 12 1.23 -13.83 13.23
CA GLN A 12 0.04 -12.98 13.37
C GLN A 12 0.39 -11.51 13.62
N ALA A 13 1.38 -11.25 14.49
CA ALA A 13 1.86 -9.89 14.75
C ALA A 13 2.46 -9.26 13.49
N ARG A 14 3.31 -9.98 12.76
CA ARG A 14 3.92 -9.51 11.50
C ARG A 14 2.88 -9.23 10.41
N LEU A 15 1.82 -10.05 10.34
CA LEU A 15 0.72 -9.81 9.41
C LEU A 15 -0.04 -8.53 9.77
N ALA A 16 -0.32 -8.30 11.05
CA ALA A 16 -0.98 -7.07 11.51
C ALA A 16 -0.14 -5.82 11.20
N ASP A 17 1.17 -5.88 11.41
CA ASP A 17 2.09 -4.79 11.07
C ASP A 17 2.13 -4.52 9.56
N ALA A 18 2.14 -5.57 8.74
CA ALA A 18 2.10 -5.45 7.29
C ALA A 18 0.78 -4.83 6.79
N GLU A 19 -0.35 -5.24 7.36
CA GLU A 19 -1.67 -4.66 7.04
C GLU A 19 -1.71 -3.17 7.41
N LEU A 20 -1.18 -2.80 8.58
CA LEU A 20 -1.08 -1.41 9.00
C LEU A 20 -0.21 -0.58 8.05
N ALA A 21 0.92 -1.13 7.59
CA ALA A 21 1.79 -0.47 6.63
C ALA A 21 1.07 -0.22 5.29
N LEU A 22 0.32 -1.21 4.79
CA LEU A 22 -0.48 -1.07 3.56
C LEU A 22 -1.57 0.00 3.73
N ARG A 23 -2.30 0.01 4.84
CA ARG A 23 -3.32 1.04 5.12
C ARG A 23 -2.72 2.45 5.12
N LYS A 24 -1.54 2.62 5.71
CA LYS A 24 -0.82 3.92 5.70
C LYS A 24 -0.38 4.32 4.31
N MET A 25 0.08 3.38 3.49
CA MET A 25 0.48 3.61 2.11
C MET A 25 -0.70 4.07 1.25
N VAL A 26 -1.84 3.36 1.33
CA VAL A 26 -3.08 3.72 0.62
C VAL A 26 -3.56 5.12 1.04
N SER A 27 -3.58 5.40 2.35
CA SER A 27 -3.95 6.72 2.86
C SER A 27 -3.02 7.84 2.37
N ALA A 28 -1.71 7.58 2.28
CA ALA A 28 -0.75 8.54 1.75
C ALA A 28 -0.94 8.79 0.25
N HIS A 29 -1.23 7.75 -0.53
CA HIS A 29 -1.57 7.88 -1.95
C HIS A 29 -2.82 8.71 -2.16
N ASP A 30 -3.93 8.39 -1.48
CA ASP A 30 -5.19 9.14 -1.57
C ASP A 30 -4.98 10.64 -1.23
N SER A 31 -4.15 10.92 -0.23
CA SER A 31 -3.79 12.29 0.16
C SER A 31 -3.05 13.04 -0.94
N ILE A 32 -2.05 12.42 -1.57
CA ILE A 32 -1.34 13.00 -2.72
C ILE A 32 -2.31 13.21 -3.88
N PHE A 33 -3.11 12.20 -4.19
CA PHE A 33 -4.07 12.25 -5.29
C PHE A 33 -5.10 13.39 -5.10
N SER A 34 -5.57 13.61 -3.87
CA SER A 34 -6.52 14.68 -3.54
C SER A 34 -5.95 16.09 -3.76
N GLN A 35 -4.65 16.27 -3.54
CA GLN A 35 -3.96 17.55 -3.74
C GLN A 35 -3.70 17.81 -5.23
N CYS A 36 -3.37 16.74 -5.97
CA CYS A 36 -3.02 16.86 -7.37
C CYS A 36 -4.23 16.73 -8.30
N CYS A 37 -5.38 16.17 -7.88
CA CYS A 37 -6.57 15.96 -8.72
C CYS A 37 -6.26 15.27 -10.06
N SER A 38 -5.39 14.26 -10.07
CA SER A 38 -4.84 13.63 -11.30
C SER A 38 -3.99 14.54 -12.19
N ASN A 39 -3.62 15.75 -11.75
CA ASN A 39 -2.67 16.58 -12.48
C ASN A 39 -1.26 15.97 -12.41
N PRO A 40 -0.45 16.15 -13.46
CA PRO A 40 0.95 15.76 -13.44
C PRO A 40 1.70 16.39 -12.26
N ILE A 41 2.45 15.56 -11.53
CA ILE A 41 3.35 16.02 -10.47
C ILE A 41 4.67 16.43 -11.13
N TYR A 42 5.22 17.57 -10.73
CA TYR A 42 6.51 18.06 -11.25
C TYR A 42 7.55 18.09 -10.13
N ASN A 43 8.79 17.74 -10.45
CA ASN A 43 9.91 17.87 -9.54
C ASN A 43 10.42 19.33 -9.47
N ALA A 44 11.41 19.57 -8.60
CA ALA A 44 12.00 20.90 -8.39
C ALA A 44 12.62 21.54 -9.64
N TRP A 45 12.83 20.76 -10.71
CA TRP A 45 13.39 21.21 -11.98
C TRP A 45 12.34 21.31 -13.10
N GLY A 46 11.05 21.21 -12.75
CA GLY A 46 9.95 21.33 -13.70
C GLY A 46 9.75 20.13 -14.62
N ARG A 47 10.38 18.98 -14.33
CA ARG A 47 10.10 17.73 -15.06
C ARG A 47 8.96 16.98 -14.42
N GLN A 48 8.08 16.42 -15.23
CA GLN A 48 7.02 15.54 -14.75
C GLN A 48 7.63 14.32 -14.08
N VAL A 49 7.12 13.98 -12.90
CA VAL A 49 7.44 12.77 -12.14
C VAL A 49 6.56 11.64 -12.68
N ASP A 50 7.19 10.55 -13.08
CA ASP A 50 6.48 9.31 -13.36
C ASP A 50 6.08 8.66 -12.04
N VAL A 51 4.79 8.37 -11.89
CA VAL A 51 4.18 7.77 -10.70
C VAL A 51 3.49 6.45 -11.02
N SER A 52 3.80 5.84 -12.17
CA SER A 52 3.17 4.59 -12.63
C SER A 52 3.34 3.47 -11.59
N GLU A 53 4.57 3.22 -11.14
CA GLU A 53 4.85 2.21 -10.10
C GLU A 53 4.13 2.51 -8.77
N PHE A 54 3.99 3.78 -8.41
CA PHE A 54 3.29 4.20 -7.20
C PHE A 54 1.78 3.93 -7.28
N ASN A 55 1.19 4.19 -8.45
CA ASN A 55 -0.22 3.89 -8.72
C ASN A 55 -0.48 2.37 -8.76
N GLU A 56 0.39 1.58 -9.37
CA GLU A 56 0.30 0.12 -9.39
C GLU A 56 0.36 -0.46 -7.98
N ALA A 57 1.30 0.02 -7.16
CA ALA A 57 1.41 -0.41 -5.77
C ALA A 57 0.17 -0.04 -4.95
N TYR A 58 -0.45 1.11 -5.22
CA TYR A 58 -1.70 1.51 -4.58
C TYR A 58 -2.86 0.58 -4.96
N LEU A 59 -3.00 0.26 -6.24
CA LEU A 59 -4.03 -0.67 -6.71
C LEU A 59 -3.88 -2.01 -6.00
N MET A 60 -2.68 -2.60 -6.04
CA MET A 60 -2.40 -3.88 -5.38
C MET A 60 -2.72 -3.83 -3.87
N ALA A 61 -2.29 -2.78 -3.17
CA ALA A 61 -2.56 -2.62 -1.74
C ALA A 61 -4.07 -2.45 -1.45
N SER A 62 -4.79 -1.71 -2.30
CA SER A 62 -6.23 -1.47 -2.18
C SER A 62 -7.03 -2.76 -2.38
N HIS A 63 -6.68 -3.57 -3.39
CA HIS A 63 -7.29 -4.88 -3.63
C HIS A 63 -7.06 -5.83 -2.46
N PHE A 64 -5.81 -5.94 -1.98
CA PHE A 64 -5.48 -6.77 -0.82
C PHE A 64 -6.29 -6.37 0.43
N LEU A 65 -6.40 -5.07 0.72
CA LEU A 65 -7.14 -4.58 1.89
C LEU A 65 -8.67 -4.75 1.78
N LYS A 66 -9.21 -4.82 0.56
CA LYS A 66 -10.63 -5.14 0.31
C LYS A 66 -10.92 -6.63 0.42
N GLY A 67 -9.89 -7.47 0.49
CA GLY A 67 -10.03 -8.93 0.44
C GLY A 67 -10.45 -9.42 -0.95
N GLU A 68 -10.14 -8.65 -1.99
CA GLU A 68 -10.30 -9.08 -3.38
C GLU A 68 -9.09 -9.94 -3.75
N ASP A 69 -9.32 -11.12 -4.32
CA ASP A 69 -8.25 -12.06 -4.64
C ASP A 69 -7.31 -11.44 -5.69
N ALA A 70 -6.00 -11.53 -5.45
CA ALA A 70 -4.97 -10.99 -6.35
C ALA A 70 -4.95 -11.64 -7.75
N HIS A 71 -5.81 -12.63 -8.01
CA HIS A 71 -6.03 -13.24 -9.33
C HIS A 71 -7.01 -12.46 -10.22
N ASP A 72 -7.69 -11.44 -9.67
CA ASP A 72 -8.66 -10.61 -10.40
C ASP A 72 -8.06 -9.27 -10.90
N LEU A 73 -6.72 -9.12 -10.83
CA LEU A 73 -5.94 -7.94 -11.24
C LEU A 73 -5.31 -8.09 -12.63
#